data_AF-A0A847PZ93-F1
#
_entry.id   AF-A0A847PZ93-F1
#
_cell.length_a   1.000
_cell.length_b   1.000
_cell.length_c   1.000
_cell.angle_alpha   90.00
_cell.angle_beta   90.00
_cell.angle_gamma   90.00
#
_symmetry.space_group_name_H-M   'P 1'
#
loop_
_entity.id
_entity.type
_entity.pdbx_description
1 polymer ?
#
loop_
_entity_poly.entity_id
_entity_poly.type
_entity_poly.pdbx_seq_one_letter_code
_entity_poly.pdbx_strand_id
1 'polypeptide(L)'
;MMRVSSFAAVFLIAVSACGYSAEQKAVRTAYMEVVDALEDGDYGRTYDCFSSNTRSLLDDLADALAFYGTPMGADGRELLAAMLEGVDMTGLTTDIRSITVSGSAATVVTQTDDGDETLEFVLEDGAWKLDFEDLIRDAMNEGMAGSGLTVEDLLEYNVDAAAAGGDVSTGTGTAPVRITNGLGNWDIWYAYVSKSTESDWGEDRLGSSILSPGCVLTVWVDPGTYDIMLEDEDGDTYTRYGVTVGAAGYDWEATLSDMD
;
A
#
# COMPACT_ATOMS: atom_id res chain seq x y z
N MET A 1 15.68 53.61 -38.00
CA MET A 1 15.37 53.30 -36.58
C MET A 1 15.36 51.79 -36.44
N MET A 2 16.00 51.29 -35.38
CA MET A 2 16.85 50.10 -35.37
C MET A 2 16.07 48.78 -35.35
N ARG A 3 16.44 47.85 -36.24
CA ARG A 3 16.08 46.43 -36.19
C ARG A 3 16.58 45.87 -34.85
N VAL A 4 15.67 45.42 -33.99
CA VAL A 4 16.04 44.61 -32.83
C VAL A 4 16.49 43.25 -33.38
N SER A 5 17.80 43.08 -33.38
CA SER A 5 18.54 42.00 -34.02
C SER A 5 18.24 40.64 -33.37
N SER A 6 17.97 39.62 -34.19
CA SER A 6 17.91 38.17 -33.88
C SER A 6 19.10 37.60 -33.10
N PHE A 7 20.03 38.42 -32.60
CA PHE A 7 21.17 38.00 -31.80
C PHE A 7 20.88 37.84 -30.30
N ALA A 8 19.83 38.49 -29.76
CA ALA A 8 19.52 38.40 -28.32
C ALA A 8 18.88 37.06 -27.91
N ALA A 9 18.15 36.40 -28.80
CA ALA A 9 17.50 35.12 -28.52
C ALA A 9 18.48 33.93 -28.58
N VAL A 10 19.57 34.05 -29.33
CA VAL A 10 20.62 33.00 -29.42
C VAL A 10 21.61 33.09 -28.24
N PHE A 11 21.74 34.26 -27.60
CA PHE A 11 22.60 34.44 -26.43
C PHE A 11 21.94 33.99 -25.11
N LEU A 12 20.60 33.91 -25.05
CA LEU A 12 19.89 33.44 -23.85
C LEU A 12 19.89 31.91 -23.71
N ILE A 13 20.08 31.17 -24.81
CA ILE A 13 20.10 29.71 -24.82
C ILE A 13 21.51 29.16 -24.52
N ALA A 14 22.56 29.98 -24.64
CA ALA A 14 23.95 29.57 -24.38
C ALA A 14 24.43 29.78 -22.93
N VAL A 15 23.61 30.35 -22.03
CA VAL A 15 23.99 30.63 -20.62
C VAL A 15 23.47 29.56 -19.64
N SER A 16 22.47 28.74 -20.01
CA SER A 16 21.87 27.76 -19.07
C SER A 16 22.78 26.58 -18.71
N ALA A 17 23.81 26.27 -19.51
CA ALA A 17 24.82 25.24 -19.19
C ALA A 17 25.99 25.77 -18.33
N CYS A 18 26.18 27.09 -18.23
CA CYS A 18 27.31 27.72 -17.56
C CYS A 18 27.01 28.24 -16.13
N GLY A 19 25.78 28.07 -15.63
CA GLY A 19 25.36 28.55 -14.30
C GLY A 19 25.49 27.56 -13.14
N TYR A 20 25.61 26.27 -13.41
CA TYR A 20 25.66 25.24 -12.37
C TYR A 20 27.07 25.02 -11.81
N SER A 21 27.16 24.80 -10.49
CA SER A 21 28.38 24.31 -9.84
C SER A 21 28.76 22.91 -10.35
N ALA A 22 29.96 22.45 -10.03
CA ALA A 22 30.39 21.09 -10.40
C ALA A 22 29.48 20.02 -9.78
N GLU A 23 29.06 20.25 -8.54
CA GLU A 23 28.16 19.38 -7.77
C GLU A 23 26.76 19.37 -8.39
N GLN A 24 26.20 20.54 -8.72
CA GLN A 24 24.90 20.62 -9.39
C GLN A 24 24.91 19.93 -10.76
N LYS A 25 26.03 19.98 -11.50
CA LYS A 25 26.19 19.24 -12.75
C LYS A 25 26.23 17.72 -12.50
N ALA A 26 26.90 17.27 -11.43
CA ALA A 26 26.92 15.86 -11.08
C ALA A 26 25.53 15.32 -10.71
N VAL A 27 24.76 16.08 -9.90
CA VAL A 27 23.36 15.75 -9.59
C VAL A 27 22.50 15.71 -10.85
N ARG A 28 22.65 16.70 -11.73
CA ARG A 28 21.95 16.72 -13.02
C ARG A 28 22.25 15.48 -13.86
N THR A 29 23.51 15.05 -13.90
CA THR A 29 23.91 13.84 -14.62
C THR A 29 23.24 12.60 -14.03
N ALA A 30 23.22 12.46 -12.70
CA ALA A 30 22.52 11.35 -12.04
C ALA A 30 21.01 11.35 -12.34
N TYR A 31 20.36 12.52 -12.30
CA TYR A 31 18.96 12.64 -12.69
C TYR A 31 18.72 12.21 -14.14
N MET A 32 19.55 12.68 -15.07
CA MET A 32 19.44 12.31 -16.48
C MET A 32 19.66 10.81 -16.70
N GLU A 33 20.53 10.18 -15.90
CA GLU A 33 20.74 8.74 -15.95
C GLU A 33 19.51 7.94 -15.52
N VAL A 34 18.77 8.44 -14.51
CA VAL A 34 17.48 7.85 -14.10
C VAL A 34 16.46 7.95 -15.22
N VAL A 35 16.29 9.14 -15.82
CA VAL A 35 15.34 9.37 -16.91
C VAL A 35 15.67 8.47 -18.10
N ASP A 36 16.94 8.41 -18.51
CA ASP A 36 17.42 7.57 -19.62
C ASP A 36 17.14 6.08 -19.35
N ALA A 37 17.41 5.59 -18.13
CA ALA A 37 17.13 4.20 -17.76
C ALA A 37 15.63 3.85 -17.78
N LEU A 38 14.77 4.77 -17.31
CA LEU A 38 13.32 4.61 -17.34
C LEU A 38 12.76 4.66 -18.76
N GLU A 39 13.23 5.58 -19.61
CA GLU A 39 12.84 5.69 -21.03
C GLU A 39 13.25 4.45 -21.82
N ASP A 40 14.40 3.86 -21.52
CA ASP A 40 14.88 2.61 -22.12
C ASP A 40 14.12 1.36 -21.60
N GLY A 41 13.33 1.49 -20.53
CA GLY A 41 12.70 0.36 -19.83
C GLY A 41 13.72 -0.57 -19.16
N ASP A 42 14.94 -0.09 -18.91
CA ASP A 42 15.98 -0.83 -18.20
C ASP A 42 15.81 -0.64 -16.69
N TYR A 43 14.83 -1.35 -16.12
CA TYR A 43 14.52 -1.26 -14.69
C TYR A 43 15.68 -1.74 -13.81
N GLY A 44 16.58 -2.56 -14.33
CA GLY A 44 17.79 -2.92 -13.64
C GLY A 44 18.71 -1.71 -13.46
N ARG A 45 18.96 -0.97 -14.54
CA ARG A 45 19.74 0.27 -14.49
C ARG A 45 19.03 1.35 -13.66
N THR A 46 17.70 1.44 -13.73
CA THR A 46 16.92 2.34 -12.87
C THR A 46 17.12 2.01 -11.40
N TYR A 47 17.00 0.73 -11.02
CA TYR A 47 17.23 0.27 -9.65
C TYR A 47 18.65 0.64 -9.17
N ASP A 48 19.67 0.50 -10.03
CA ASP A 48 21.05 0.86 -9.69
C ASP A 48 21.26 2.37 -9.50
N CYS A 49 20.34 3.22 -9.99
CA CYS A 49 20.36 4.66 -9.75
C CYS A 49 19.80 5.06 -8.37
N PHE A 50 19.11 4.16 -7.67
CA PHE A 50 18.50 4.43 -6.37
C PHE A 50 19.50 4.36 -5.21
N SER A 51 19.18 5.09 -4.14
CA SER A 51 19.94 5.10 -2.89
C SER A 51 20.00 3.69 -2.28
N SER A 52 21.00 3.43 -1.44
CA SER A 52 21.11 2.17 -0.71
C SER A 52 19.89 1.90 0.17
N ASN A 53 19.32 2.95 0.77
CA ASN A 53 18.09 2.89 1.55
C ASN A 53 16.88 2.51 0.71
N THR A 54 16.66 3.19 -0.43
CA THR A 54 15.53 2.90 -1.34
C THR A 54 15.61 1.46 -1.86
N ARG A 55 16.81 1.01 -2.23
CA ARG A 55 17.03 -0.38 -2.68
C ARG A 55 16.75 -1.40 -1.59
N SER A 56 17.21 -1.15 -0.37
CA SER A 56 16.94 -2.02 0.78
C SER A 56 15.44 -2.08 1.09
N LEU A 57 14.73 -0.95 1.03
CA LEU A 57 13.28 -0.91 1.18
C LEU A 57 12.57 -1.78 0.14
N LEU A 58 12.94 -1.67 -1.14
CA LEU A 58 12.36 -2.49 -2.20
C LEU A 58 12.64 -3.99 -2.01
N ASP A 59 13.83 -4.35 -1.52
CA ASP A 59 14.17 -5.74 -1.20
C ASP A 59 13.31 -6.25 -0.02
N ASP A 60 13.20 -5.47 1.06
CA ASP A 60 12.38 -5.83 2.22
C ASP A 60 10.89 -5.93 1.86
N LEU A 61 10.40 -5.07 0.96
CA LEU A 61 9.04 -5.15 0.42
C LEU A 61 8.82 -6.41 -0.41
N ALA A 62 9.79 -6.81 -1.24
CA ALA A 62 9.70 -8.02 -2.03
C ALA A 62 9.61 -9.26 -1.13
N ASP A 63 10.43 -9.31 -0.07
CA ASP A 63 10.40 -10.36 0.95
C ASP A 63 9.07 -10.38 1.71
N ALA A 64 8.55 -9.21 2.11
CA ALA A 64 7.27 -9.09 2.80
C ALA A 64 6.11 -9.60 1.92
N LEU A 65 6.02 -9.16 0.67
CA LEU A 65 4.99 -9.62 -0.27
C LEU A 65 5.07 -11.14 -0.51
N ALA A 66 6.27 -11.69 -0.65
CA ALA A 66 6.46 -13.13 -0.75
C ALA A 66 5.98 -13.88 0.50
N PHE A 67 6.26 -13.34 1.70
CA PHE A 67 5.80 -13.89 2.96
C PHE A 67 4.26 -13.92 3.07
N TYR A 68 3.58 -12.88 2.60
CA TYR A 68 2.11 -12.80 2.58
C TYR A 68 1.46 -13.53 1.39
N GLY A 69 2.23 -14.29 0.61
CA GLY A 69 1.72 -15.14 -0.47
C GLY A 69 1.42 -14.40 -1.78
N THR A 70 1.88 -13.17 -1.93
CA THR A 70 1.72 -12.34 -3.13
C THR A 70 3.07 -11.96 -3.75
N PRO A 71 3.96 -12.92 -4.08
CA PRO A 71 5.28 -12.61 -4.60
C PRO A 71 5.20 -11.84 -5.92
N MET A 72 5.86 -10.69 -5.99
CA MET A 72 5.96 -9.84 -7.19
C MET A 72 7.39 -9.82 -7.78
N GLY A 73 8.22 -10.78 -7.39
CA GLY A 73 9.63 -10.85 -7.76
C GLY A 73 10.41 -11.59 -6.67
N ALA A 74 11.65 -11.95 -6.97
CA ALA A 74 12.57 -12.58 -6.02
C ALA A 74 13.35 -11.56 -5.17
N ASP A 75 13.45 -10.31 -5.62
CA ASP A 75 14.17 -9.22 -4.97
C ASP A 75 13.56 -7.86 -5.37
N GLY A 76 14.09 -6.77 -4.81
CA GLY A 76 13.61 -5.41 -5.07
C GLY A 76 13.80 -4.96 -6.52
N ARG A 77 14.73 -5.55 -7.28
CA ARG A 77 14.90 -5.24 -8.70
C ARG A 77 13.76 -5.84 -9.52
N GLU A 78 13.41 -7.09 -9.25
CA GLU A 78 12.25 -7.73 -9.90
C GLU A 78 10.94 -7.09 -9.44
N LEU A 79 10.82 -6.71 -8.17
CA LEU A 79 9.67 -5.94 -7.66
C LEU A 79 9.51 -4.61 -8.40
N LEU A 80 10.59 -3.83 -8.53
CA LEU A 80 10.56 -2.56 -9.26
C LEU A 80 10.12 -2.77 -10.71
N ALA A 81 10.67 -3.79 -11.38
CA ALA A 81 10.29 -4.11 -12.75
C ALA A 81 8.80 -4.47 -12.85
N ALA A 82 8.26 -5.25 -11.91
CA ALA A 82 6.86 -5.60 -11.85
C ALA A 82 5.96 -4.38 -11.57
N MET A 83 6.37 -3.48 -10.68
CA MET A 83 5.62 -2.25 -10.35
C MET A 83 5.57 -1.26 -11.53
N LEU A 84 6.64 -1.20 -12.32
CA LEU A 84 6.76 -0.28 -13.46
C LEU A 84 6.32 -0.92 -14.79
N GLU A 85 5.99 -2.21 -14.80
CA GLU A 85 5.53 -2.89 -16.01
C GLU A 85 4.21 -2.26 -16.50
N GLY A 86 4.21 -1.78 -17.74
CA GLY A 86 3.04 -1.16 -18.35
C GLY A 86 2.73 0.27 -17.88
N VAL A 87 3.57 0.84 -17.00
CA VAL A 87 3.49 2.26 -16.63
C VAL A 87 3.96 3.11 -17.81
N ASP A 88 3.16 4.12 -18.17
CA ASP A 88 3.52 5.08 -19.22
C ASP A 88 4.55 6.08 -18.69
N MET A 89 5.80 5.91 -19.15
CA MET A 89 6.93 6.76 -18.77
C MET A 89 7.04 8.04 -19.61
N THR A 90 6.12 8.29 -20.56
CA THR A 90 6.21 9.47 -21.44
C THR A 90 6.03 10.82 -20.72
N GLY A 91 5.56 10.79 -19.47
CA GLY A 91 5.45 11.95 -18.58
C GLY A 91 6.78 12.40 -17.95
N LEU A 92 7.87 11.64 -18.11
CA LEU A 92 9.17 12.02 -17.56
C LEU A 92 9.69 13.28 -18.25
N THR A 93 9.90 14.31 -17.45
CA THR A 93 10.37 15.61 -17.93
C THR A 93 11.88 15.73 -17.78
N THR A 94 12.54 16.35 -18.75
CA THR A 94 13.96 16.76 -18.60
C THR A 94 14.09 18.24 -18.22
N ASP A 95 12.97 18.92 -18.00
CA ASP A 95 12.91 20.34 -17.65
C ASP A 95 13.17 20.55 -16.15
N ILE A 96 14.44 20.70 -15.80
CA ILE A 96 14.88 20.99 -14.44
C ILE A 96 14.76 22.48 -14.16
N ARG A 97 13.88 22.84 -13.23
CA ARG A 97 13.70 24.20 -12.71
C ARG A 97 14.85 24.63 -11.80
N SER A 98 15.25 23.77 -10.87
CA SER A 98 16.31 24.08 -9.93
C SER A 98 17.01 22.84 -9.39
N ILE A 99 18.27 23.01 -8.98
CA ILE A 99 19.05 22.00 -8.29
C ILE A 99 19.65 22.66 -7.05
N THR A 100 19.31 22.17 -5.86
CA THR A 100 19.86 22.65 -4.60
C THR A 100 20.73 21.55 -4.01
N VAL A 101 21.97 21.88 -3.63
CA VAL A 101 22.91 20.91 -3.04
C VAL A 101 23.29 21.39 -1.64
N SER A 102 23.24 20.48 -0.66
CA SER A 102 23.61 20.73 0.73
C SER A 102 24.40 19.53 1.27
N GLY A 103 25.74 19.63 1.20
CA GLY A 103 26.62 18.55 1.65
C GLY A 103 26.43 17.30 0.81
N SER A 104 25.97 16.21 1.43
CA SER A 104 25.69 14.91 0.81
C SER A 104 24.22 14.73 0.40
N ALA A 105 23.41 15.79 0.45
CA ALA A 105 22.01 15.77 0.00
C ALA A 105 21.81 16.80 -1.11
N ALA A 106 20.89 16.52 -2.02
CA ALA A 106 20.46 17.44 -3.07
C ALA A 106 18.98 17.27 -3.37
N THR A 107 18.36 18.35 -3.85
CA THR A 107 17.00 18.32 -4.39
C THR A 107 17.01 18.79 -5.84
N VAL A 108 16.26 18.09 -6.69
CA VAL A 108 16.02 18.43 -8.08
C VAL A 108 14.55 18.75 -8.22
N VAL A 109 14.25 19.96 -8.68
CA VAL A 109 12.87 20.37 -8.98
C VAL A 109 12.68 20.33 -10.49
N THR A 110 11.70 19.56 -10.95
CA THR A 110 11.36 19.38 -12.36
C THR A 110 9.98 19.97 -12.65
N GLN A 111 9.75 20.41 -13.87
CA GLN A 111 8.43 20.89 -14.29
C GLN A 111 7.72 19.81 -15.11
N THR A 112 6.58 19.34 -14.62
CA THR A 112 5.63 18.47 -15.32
C THR A 112 4.39 19.24 -15.77
N ASP A 113 3.48 18.56 -16.46
CA ASP A 113 2.18 19.13 -16.84
C ASP A 113 1.26 19.35 -15.63
N ASP A 114 1.47 18.61 -14.54
CA ASP A 114 0.65 18.65 -13.31
C ASP A 114 1.24 19.58 -12.23
N GLY A 115 2.46 20.07 -12.41
CA GLY A 115 3.10 21.01 -11.49
C GLY A 115 4.61 20.85 -11.44
N ASP A 116 5.22 21.49 -10.44
CA ASP A 116 6.63 21.27 -10.15
C ASP A 116 6.73 20.04 -9.22
N GLU A 117 7.57 19.07 -9.57
CA GLU A 117 7.88 17.88 -8.76
C GLU A 117 9.26 18.03 -8.12
N THR A 118 9.42 17.51 -6.90
CA THR A 118 10.69 17.56 -6.17
C THR A 118 11.20 16.15 -5.93
N LEU A 119 12.43 15.89 -6.34
CA LEU A 119 13.13 14.62 -6.18
C LEU A 119 14.35 14.82 -5.29
N GLU A 120 14.57 13.88 -4.40
CA GLU A 120 15.69 13.91 -3.46
C GLU A 120 16.84 13.03 -3.93
N PHE A 121 18.06 13.49 -3.72
CA PHE A 121 19.27 12.76 -4.08
C PHE A 121 20.23 12.75 -2.90
N VAL A 122 20.89 11.61 -2.70
CA VAL A 122 21.94 11.42 -1.68
C VAL A 122 23.27 11.05 -2.33
N LEU A 123 24.37 11.52 -1.77
CA LEU A 123 25.73 11.20 -2.24
C LEU A 123 26.26 9.97 -1.51
N GLU A 124 26.35 8.84 -2.21
CA GLU A 124 26.84 7.56 -1.70
C GLU A 124 28.05 7.10 -2.51
N ASP A 125 29.16 6.78 -1.84
CA ASP A 125 30.39 6.28 -2.48
C ASP A 125 30.89 7.15 -3.67
N GLY A 126 30.61 8.45 -3.63
CA GLY A 126 31.00 9.42 -4.66
C GLY A 126 30.04 9.51 -5.85
N ALA A 127 28.90 8.82 -5.84
CA ALA A 127 27.84 8.91 -6.83
C ALA A 127 26.55 9.47 -6.21
N TRP A 128 25.88 10.36 -6.93
CA TRP A 128 24.55 10.82 -6.53
C TRP A 128 23.52 9.76 -6.89
N LYS A 129 22.65 9.45 -5.94
CA LYS A 129 21.61 8.41 -6.04
C LYS A 129 20.26 9.02 -5.73
N LEU A 130 19.24 8.64 -6.50
CA LEU A 130 17.87 9.08 -6.29
C LEU A 130 17.30 8.38 -5.05
N ASP A 131 16.75 9.16 -4.13
CA ASP A 131 16.20 8.66 -2.87
C ASP A 131 14.69 8.77 -2.88
N PHE A 132 14.02 7.63 -2.84
CA PHE A 132 12.57 7.48 -2.84
C PHE A 132 12.04 6.79 -1.58
N GLU A 133 12.88 6.54 -0.58
CA GLU A 133 12.46 5.81 0.62
C GLU A 133 11.21 6.44 1.24
N ASP A 134 11.28 7.74 1.55
CA ASP A 134 10.17 8.47 2.16
C ASP A 134 8.94 8.53 1.25
N LEU A 135 9.14 8.77 -0.06
CA LEU A 135 8.04 8.81 -1.04
C LEU A 135 7.29 7.47 -1.10
N ILE A 136 8.02 6.35 -1.15
CA ILE A 136 7.43 5.01 -1.22
C ILE A 136 6.69 4.71 0.08
N ARG A 137 7.30 4.99 1.24
CA ARG A 137 6.67 4.80 2.55
C ARG A 137 5.38 5.60 2.67
N ASP A 138 5.41 6.88 2.31
CA ASP A 138 4.24 7.76 2.36
C ASP A 138 3.13 7.25 1.43
N ALA A 139 3.46 6.93 0.17
CA ALA A 139 2.48 6.41 -0.79
C ALA A 139 1.84 5.10 -0.31
N MET A 140 2.61 4.19 0.29
CA MET A 140 2.09 2.95 0.85
C MET A 140 1.21 3.19 2.07
N ASN A 141 1.65 4.02 3.01
CA ASN A 141 0.86 4.38 4.19
C ASN A 141 -0.45 5.06 3.81
N GLU A 142 -0.43 5.92 2.79
CA GLU A 142 -1.64 6.51 2.22
C GLU A 142 -2.55 5.45 1.58
N GLY A 143 -1.99 4.53 0.80
CA GLY A 143 -2.73 3.42 0.18
C GLY A 143 -3.37 2.47 1.20
N MET A 144 -2.74 2.31 2.36
CA MET A 144 -3.22 1.50 3.48
C MET A 144 -4.05 2.29 4.49
N ALA A 145 -4.28 3.58 4.28
CA ALA A 145 -5.00 4.42 5.23
C ALA A 145 -6.40 3.86 5.53
N GLY A 146 -6.70 3.68 6.82
CA GLY A 146 -7.97 3.09 7.29
C GLY A 146 -7.93 1.59 7.54
N SER A 147 -6.88 0.88 7.13
CA SER A 147 -6.67 -0.54 7.48
C SER A 147 -6.22 -0.75 8.94
N GLY A 148 -5.70 0.30 9.59
CA GLY A 148 -5.07 0.20 10.91
C GLY A 148 -3.62 -0.32 10.86
N LEU A 149 -3.09 -0.60 9.67
CA LEU A 149 -1.71 -1.01 9.44
C LEU A 149 -0.85 0.14 8.91
N THR A 150 0.46 0.01 9.12
CA THR A 150 1.52 0.84 8.52
C THR A 150 2.42 0.00 7.62
N VAL A 151 3.21 0.68 6.78
CA VAL A 151 4.27 0.01 6.00
C VAL A 151 5.31 -0.62 6.91
N GLU A 152 5.57 -0.03 8.08
CA GLU A 152 6.44 -0.62 9.10
C GLU A 152 5.88 -1.94 9.64
N ASP A 153 4.57 -2.04 9.90
CA ASP A 153 3.95 -3.30 10.32
C ASP A 153 4.12 -4.40 9.24
N LEU A 154 4.01 -4.03 7.96
CA LEU A 154 4.23 -4.96 6.85
C LEU A 154 5.68 -5.46 6.82
N LEU A 155 6.64 -4.54 6.88
CA LEU A 155 8.08 -4.81 6.80
C LEU A 155 8.61 -5.58 8.01
N GLU A 156 8.08 -5.31 9.21
CA GLU A 156 8.49 -5.99 10.44
C GLU A 156 7.82 -7.37 10.61
N TYR A 157 7.03 -7.80 9.62
CA TYR A 157 6.18 -8.98 9.71
C TYR A 157 5.21 -8.93 10.91
N ASN A 158 4.84 -7.72 11.32
CA ASN A 158 3.99 -7.42 12.47
C ASN A 158 2.58 -6.99 12.03
N VAL A 159 2.18 -7.32 10.80
CA VAL A 159 0.76 -7.41 10.50
C VAL A 159 0.23 -8.63 11.25
N ASP A 160 -0.31 -8.38 12.44
CA ASP A 160 -1.23 -9.30 13.07
C ASP A 160 -2.24 -9.71 12.00
N ALA A 161 -2.52 -11.01 11.85
CA ALA A 161 -3.47 -11.55 10.88
C ALA A 161 -4.90 -10.93 10.97
N ALA A 162 -5.11 -9.95 11.85
CA ALA A 162 -6.26 -9.06 11.91
C ALA A 162 -6.51 -8.22 10.64
N ALA A 163 -5.53 -8.07 9.75
CA ALA A 163 -5.74 -7.43 8.43
C ALA A 163 -6.00 -8.42 7.27
N ALA A 164 -5.90 -9.72 7.54
CA ALA A 164 -6.25 -10.80 6.62
C ALA A 164 -7.07 -11.84 7.39
N GLY A 165 -8.32 -11.52 7.70
CA GLY A 165 -9.28 -12.55 8.07
C GLY A 165 -9.25 -13.07 9.52
N GLY A 166 -8.68 -12.34 10.47
CA GLY A 166 -8.43 -12.83 11.84
C GLY A 166 -9.66 -12.95 12.76
N ASP A 167 -9.41 -13.38 14.02
CA ASP A 167 -10.43 -13.42 15.06
C ASP A 167 -10.97 -12.00 15.36
N VAL A 168 -12.29 -11.86 15.40
CA VAL A 168 -12.98 -10.57 15.60
C VAL A 168 -13.75 -10.61 16.92
N SER A 169 -13.77 -9.52 17.69
CA SER A 169 -14.61 -9.42 18.90
C SER A 169 -15.40 -8.12 18.93
N THR A 170 -16.74 -8.20 18.97
CA THR A 170 -17.65 -7.04 18.95
C THR A 170 -18.80 -7.16 19.93
N GLY A 171 -19.70 -6.17 19.97
CA GLY A 171 -20.89 -6.17 20.80
C GLY A 171 -20.66 -5.68 22.23
N THR A 172 -21.74 -5.64 23.00
CA THR A 172 -21.73 -5.25 24.42
C THR A 172 -22.67 -6.19 25.17
N GLY A 173 -22.17 -6.84 26.22
CA GLY A 173 -22.92 -7.89 26.91
C GLY A 173 -22.03 -8.71 27.82
N THR A 174 -22.58 -9.81 28.34
CA THR A 174 -21.86 -10.69 29.28
C THR A 174 -21.77 -12.13 28.80
N ALA A 175 -22.52 -12.50 27.76
CA ALA A 175 -22.51 -13.82 27.16
C ALA A 175 -21.90 -13.76 25.74
N PRO A 176 -20.92 -14.62 25.43
CA PRO A 176 -20.30 -14.63 24.11
C PRO A 176 -21.08 -15.52 23.12
N VAL A 177 -21.31 -15.03 21.91
CA VAL A 177 -21.66 -15.84 20.74
C VAL A 177 -20.39 -15.99 19.90
N ARG A 178 -19.81 -17.20 19.85
CA ARG A 178 -18.60 -17.48 19.07
C ARG A 178 -18.95 -18.22 17.79
N ILE A 179 -18.47 -17.70 16.68
CA ILE A 179 -18.73 -18.21 15.35
C ILE A 179 -17.38 -18.49 14.70
N THR A 180 -17.08 -19.76 14.47
CA THR A 180 -15.86 -20.19 13.76
C THR A 180 -16.19 -20.37 12.28
N ASN A 181 -15.42 -19.74 11.40
CA ASN A 181 -15.53 -19.99 9.96
C ASN A 181 -14.95 -21.38 9.63
N GLY A 182 -15.82 -22.38 9.47
CA GLY A 182 -15.47 -23.73 9.01
C GLY A 182 -15.83 -23.98 7.54
N LEU A 183 -15.99 -22.94 6.72
CA LEU A 183 -16.41 -23.04 5.31
C LEU A 183 -15.31 -23.56 4.37
N GLY A 184 -14.07 -23.68 4.88
CA GLY A 184 -12.95 -24.26 4.14
C GLY A 184 -12.14 -23.22 3.39
N ASN A 185 -12.54 -22.87 2.17
CA ASN A 185 -11.82 -21.89 1.33
C ASN A 185 -12.58 -20.57 1.15
N TRP A 186 -13.66 -20.36 1.91
CA TRP A 186 -14.57 -19.24 1.74
C TRP A 186 -14.52 -18.31 2.94
N ASP A 187 -14.36 -17.03 2.67
CA ASP A 187 -14.37 -15.96 3.66
C ASP A 187 -15.80 -15.54 4.00
N ILE A 188 -16.08 -15.24 5.27
CA ILE A 188 -17.35 -14.63 5.68
C ILE A 188 -17.19 -13.11 5.65
N TRP A 189 -18.03 -12.44 4.85
CA TRP A 189 -18.02 -11.00 4.65
C TRP A 189 -18.98 -10.26 5.58
N TYR A 190 -20.12 -10.87 5.89
CA TYR A 190 -21.10 -10.26 6.79
C TYR A 190 -21.56 -11.25 7.86
N ALA A 191 -21.70 -10.76 9.08
CA ALA A 191 -22.23 -11.54 10.18
C ALA A 191 -23.23 -10.73 10.98
N TYR A 192 -24.43 -11.27 11.15
CA TYR A 192 -25.53 -10.63 11.87
C TYR A 192 -25.92 -11.46 13.08
N VAL A 193 -26.10 -10.78 14.21
CA VAL A 193 -26.59 -11.36 15.47
C VAL A 193 -27.65 -10.42 16.03
N SER A 194 -28.92 -10.80 15.86
CA SER A 194 -30.09 -10.03 16.31
C SER A 194 -30.91 -10.83 17.30
N LYS A 195 -31.67 -10.15 18.17
CA LYS A 195 -32.61 -10.85 19.05
C LYS A 195 -33.72 -11.42 18.19
N SER A 196 -34.16 -12.65 18.46
CA SER A 196 -35.26 -13.29 17.69
C SER A 196 -36.62 -12.59 17.82
N THR A 197 -36.73 -11.56 18.66
CA THR A 197 -37.91 -10.69 18.76
C THR A 197 -37.88 -9.53 17.78
N GLU A 198 -36.72 -9.21 17.22
CA GLU A 198 -36.55 -8.18 16.19
C GLU A 198 -36.97 -8.73 14.82
N SER A 199 -37.45 -7.83 13.95
CA SER A 199 -37.85 -8.19 12.58
C SER A 199 -36.74 -7.98 11.54
N ASP A 200 -35.59 -7.46 11.95
CA ASP A 200 -34.42 -7.22 11.11
C ASP A 200 -33.17 -7.92 11.68
N TRP A 201 -32.15 -8.04 10.83
CA TRP A 201 -30.87 -8.68 11.17
C TRP A 201 -29.94 -7.76 12.00
N GLY A 202 -30.30 -6.48 12.15
CA GLY A 202 -29.48 -5.49 12.83
C GLY A 202 -28.24 -5.06 12.04
N GLU A 203 -27.24 -4.56 12.76
CA GLU A 203 -25.95 -4.13 12.20
C GLU A 203 -25.04 -5.33 11.93
N ASP A 204 -24.21 -5.19 10.89
CA ASP A 204 -23.12 -6.13 10.65
C ASP A 204 -22.10 -6.08 11.79
N ARG A 205 -21.71 -7.28 12.26
CA ARG A 205 -20.80 -7.50 13.38
C ARG A 205 -19.35 -7.56 12.96
N LEU A 206 -19.05 -7.64 11.66
CA LEU A 206 -17.68 -7.62 11.12
C LEU A 206 -17.24 -6.20 10.71
N GLY A 207 -18.15 -5.36 10.23
CA GLY A 207 -17.86 -3.99 9.84
C GLY A 207 -17.00 -3.94 8.59
N SER A 208 -15.73 -3.56 8.73
CA SER A 208 -14.76 -3.59 7.64
C SER A 208 -13.83 -4.81 7.69
N SER A 209 -14.00 -5.67 8.70
CA SER A 209 -13.23 -6.91 8.82
C SER A 209 -13.83 -8.02 7.96
N ILE A 210 -13.00 -8.99 7.58
CA ILE A 210 -13.40 -10.26 6.97
C ILE A 210 -13.10 -11.35 7.98
N LEU A 211 -13.91 -12.42 8.05
CA LEU A 211 -13.65 -13.58 8.90
C LEU A 211 -13.21 -14.76 8.03
N SER A 212 -11.91 -15.05 8.00
CA SER A 212 -11.34 -16.10 7.15
C SER A 212 -11.48 -17.51 7.74
N PRO A 213 -11.31 -18.56 6.91
CA PRO A 213 -11.39 -19.94 7.37
C PRO A 213 -10.50 -20.24 8.58
N GLY A 214 -11.10 -20.83 9.61
CA GLY A 214 -10.47 -21.17 10.89
C GLY A 214 -10.54 -20.08 11.95
N CYS A 215 -10.89 -18.84 11.60
CA CYS A 215 -10.98 -17.73 12.53
C CYS A 215 -12.35 -17.63 13.22
N VAL A 216 -12.37 -16.92 14.34
CA VAL A 216 -13.50 -16.85 15.26
C VAL A 216 -13.99 -15.41 15.43
N LEU A 217 -15.26 -15.17 15.09
CA LEU A 217 -16.00 -13.98 15.52
C LEU A 217 -16.63 -14.23 16.89
N THR A 218 -16.37 -13.36 17.87
CA THR A 218 -17.03 -13.33 19.17
C THR A 218 -17.91 -12.10 19.30
N VAL A 219 -19.23 -12.28 19.36
CA VAL A 219 -20.20 -11.21 19.61
C VAL A 219 -20.68 -11.26 21.06
N TRP A 220 -20.41 -10.22 21.84
CA TRP A 220 -20.87 -10.09 23.21
C TRP A 220 -22.31 -9.58 23.24
N VAL A 221 -23.19 -10.37 23.86
CA VAL A 221 -24.61 -10.07 23.98
C VAL A 221 -25.09 -10.27 25.42
N ASP A 222 -26.25 -9.71 25.74
CA ASP A 222 -26.96 -10.08 26.96
C ASP A 222 -27.60 -11.47 26.79
N PRO A 223 -27.71 -12.31 27.84
CA PRO A 223 -28.40 -13.59 27.74
C PRO A 223 -29.82 -13.46 27.17
N GLY A 224 -30.19 -14.35 26.26
CA GLY A 224 -31.45 -14.24 25.52
C GLY A 224 -31.57 -15.22 24.37
N THR A 225 -32.54 -14.97 23.47
CA THR A 225 -32.74 -15.76 22.25
C THR A 225 -32.41 -14.90 21.04
N TYR A 226 -31.58 -15.44 20.16
CA TYR A 226 -30.98 -14.73 19.02
C TYR A 226 -31.13 -15.51 17.72
N ASP A 227 -31.21 -14.76 16.64
CA ASP A 227 -31.08 -15.25 15.27
C ASP A 227 -29.71 -14.80 14.74
N ILE A 228 -29.05 -15.70 14.01
CA ILE A 228 -27.69 -15.51 13.48
C ILE A 228 -27.73 -15.79 11.99
N MET A 229 -27.14 -14.91 11.19
CA MET A 229 -26.99 -15.07 9.75
C MET A 229 -25.57 -14.69 9.34
N LEU A 230 -24.95 -15.51 8.51
CA LEU A 230 -23.66 -15.26 7.89
C LEU A 230 -23.85 -15.19 6.38
N GLU A 231 -23.06 -14.35 5.71
CA GLU A 231 -22.95 -14.26 4.25
C GLU A 231 -21.47 -14.32 3.87
N ASP A 232 -21.12 -15.24 2.97
CA ASP A 232 -19.76 -15.38 2.46
C ASP A 232 -19.48 -14.48 1.25
N GLU A 233 -18.28 -14.62 0.68
CA GLU A 233 -17.77 -13.74 -0.38
C GLU A 233 -18.55 -13.81 -1.71
N ASP A 234 -19.31 -14.87 -1.98
CA ASP A 234 -20.11 -15.01 -3.19
C ASP A 234 -21.63 -14.88 -2.96
N GLY A 235 -22.03 -14.62 -1.71
CA GLY A 235 -23.38 -14.27 -1.31
C GLY A 235 -24.22 -15.45 -0.83
N ASP A 236 -23.61 -16.61 -0.56
CA ASP A 236 -24.27 -17.75 0.05
C ASP A 236 -24.51 -17.48 1.55
N THR A 237 -25.68 -17.91 2.04
CA THR A 237 -26.11 -17.62 3.42
C THR A 237 -26.19 -18.85 4.31
N TYR A 238 -25.90 -18.63 5.60
CA TYR A 238 -25.90 -19.68 6.62
C TYR A 238 -26.65 -19.16 7.85
N THR A 239 -27.78 -19.81 8.18
CA THR A 239 -28.69 -19.26 9.19
C THR A 239 -28.91 -20.17 10.40
N ARG A 240 -29.05 -19.55 11.58
CA ARG A 240 -29.51 -20.17 12.83
C ARG A 240 -30.59 -19.32 13.49
N TYR A 241 -31.81 -19.86 13.54
CA TYR A 241 -32.93 -19.22 14.20
C TYR A 241 -33.14 -19.74 15.63
N GLY A 242 -33.53 -18.85 16.55
CA GLY A 242 -34.01 -19.19 17.88
C GLY A 242 -32.94 -19.73 18.83
N VAL A 243 -31.68 -19.35 18.63
CA VAL A 243 -30.54 -19.81 19.43
C VAL A 243 -30.65 -19.24 20.84
N THR A 244 -30.62 -20.11 21.85
CA THR A 244 -30.62 -19.67 23.25
C THR A 244 -29.19 -19.44 23.74
N VAL A 245 -28.86 -18.20 24.07
CA VAL A 245 -27.54 -17.78 24.58
C VAL A 245 -27.65 -17.58 26.08
N GLY A 246 -27.05 -18.50 26.84
CA GLY A 246 -26.97 -18.43 28.30
C GLY A 246 -25.69 -17.72 28.78
N ALA A 247 -25.47 -17.68 30.10
CA ALA A 247 -24.27 -17.07 30.68
C ALA A 247 -22.94 -17.71 30.22
N ALA A 248 -22.97 -18.98 29.79
CA ALA A 248 -21.81 -19.66 29.21
C ALA A 248 -21.52 -19.24 27.75
N GLY A 249 -22.47 -18.56 27.10
CA GLY A 249 -22.42 -18.24 25.69
C GLY A 249 -23.05 -19.30 24.79
N TYR A 250 -22.71 -19.21 23.51
CA TYR A 250 -23.06 -20.13 22.45
C TYR A 250 -21.90 -20.20 21.46
N ASP A 251 -21.55 -21.40 21.00
CA ASP A 251 -20.47 -21.63 20.03
C ASP A 251 -21.05 -22.32 18.79
N TRP A 252 -20.69 -21.82 17.61
CA TRP A 252 -21.08 -22.38 16.32
C TRP A 252 -19.87 -22.45 15.40
N GLU A 253 -19.59 -23.64 14.89
CA GLU A 253 -18.68 -23.85 13.76
C GLU A 253 -19.54 -23.87 12.49
N ALA A 254 -19.50 -22.80 11.71
CA ALA A 254 -20.28 -22.67 10.48
C ALA A 254 -19.59 -23.48 9.38
N THR A 255 -20.30 -24.40 8.75
CA THR A 255 -19.75 -25.28 7.71
C THR A 255 -20.62 -25.24 6.45
N LEU A 256 -20.10 -25.74 5.33
CA LEU A 256 -20.87 -25.83 4.07
C LEU A 256 -22.16 -26.63 4.19
N SER A 257 -22.33 -27.49 5.21
CA SER A 257 -23.59 -28.18 5.45
C SER A 257 -24.69 -27.31 6.06
N ASP A 258 -24.34 -26.10 6.49
CA ASP A 258 -25.24 -25.13 7.12
C ASP A 258 -25.86 -24.13 6.12
N MET A 259 -25.47 -24.22 4.86
CA MET A 259 -25.94 -23.35 3.77
C MET A 259 -27.46 -23.51 3.54
N ASP A 260 -28.15 -22.40 3.30
CA ASP A 260 -29.62 -22.32 3.16
C ASP A 260 -30.17 -22.84 1.80
#